data_AF-A0A946B0F1-F1
#
_entry.id   AF-A0A946B0F1-F1
#
_cell.length_a   1.000
_cell.length_b   1.000
_cell.length_c   1.000
_cell.angle_alpha   90.00
_cell.angle_beta   90.00
_cell.angle_gamma   90.00
#
_symmetry.space_group_name_H-M   'P 1'
#
loop_
_entity.id
_entity.type
_entity.pdbx_description
1 polymer ?
#
loop_
_entity_poly.entity_id
_entity_poly.type
_entity_poly.pdbx_seq_one_letter_code
_entity_poly.pdbx_strand_id
1 'polypeptide(L)'
;LAVLSGAAALFATTGWLTGAESGALALSLGVIFEAVAARVMAAGSIRALRASVSADQPLTFSAFWQLYWPLTIMMMLNLAVSALVTMGLAKAKDAAVALAAFPVAHGVNFIARALATSFQEPVIAFLGRDENHRPALAKFAVRLGAALTGAMAFLAFTPVGPWTFTHLMNLPAALTEPAMDSFAALTLYPAVTLWFMWIRARLTHARRTQPIAAATVFETLALMLILWVLITPLGIPGATAAGAAMVLSRIAANLWLQRLMR
;
A
#
# COMPACT_ATOMS: atom_id res chain seq x y z
N LEU A 1 -6.84 -1.03 -15.20
CA LEU A 1 -8.13 -0.92 -14.45
C LEU A 1 -9.35 -1.29 -15.30
N ALA A 2 -9.69 -0.58 -16.38
CA ALA A 2 -10.89 -0.90 -17.19
C ALA A 2 -10.92 -2.34 -17.75
N VAL A 3 -9.79 -2.86 -18.23
CA VAL A 3 -9.66 -4.25 -18.71
C VAL A 3 -9.86 -5.27 -17.58
N LEU A 4 -9.39 -4.93 -16.38
CA LEU A 4 -9.44 -5.78 -15.20
C LEU A 4 -10.88 -5.85 -14.66
N SER A 5 -11.55 -4.70 -14.56
CA SER A 5 -12.96 -4.58 -14.20
C SER A 5 -13.89 -5.22 -15.24
N GLY A 6 -13.59 -5.06 -16.52
CA GLY A 6 -14.35 -5.66 -17.63
C GLY A 6 -14.22 -7.19 -17.67
N ALA A 7 -13.02 -7.71 -17.50
CA ALA A 7 -12.78 -9.15 -17.41
C ALA A 7 -13.47 -9.76 -16.17
N ALA A 8 -13.36 -9.10 -15.00
CA ALA A 8 -14.01 -9.55 -13.78
C ALA A 8 -15.56 -9.57 -13.92
N ALA A 9 -16.16 -8.54 -14.54
CA ALA A 9 -17.60 -8.50 -14.79
C ALA A 9 -18.06 -9.59 -15.78
N LEU A 10 -17.30 -9.84 -16.84
CA LEU A 10 -17.60 -10.88 -17.83
C LEU A 10 -17.56 -12.29 -17.20
N PHE A 11 -16.57 -12.56 -16.36
CA PHE A 11 -16.43 -13.87 -15.70
C PHE A 11 -17.42 -14.06 -14.54
N ALA A 12 -17.81 -12.98 -13.85
CA ALA A 12 -18.81 -13.05 -12.79
C ALA A 12 -20.23 -13.32 -13.34
N THR A 13 -20.57 -12.78 -14.51
CA THR A 13 -21.91 -12.94 -15.12
C THR A 13 -22.12 -14.29 -15.81
N THR A 14 -21.04 -14.98 -16.19
CA THR A 14 -21.13 -16.26 -16.93
C THR A 14 -21.30 -17.46 -16.01
N GLY A 15 -20.83 -17.41 -14.76
CA GLY A 15 -21.01 -18.50 -13.77
C GLY A 15 -20.18 -19.77 -14.04
N TRP A 16 -19.24 -19.71 -14.99
CA TRP A 16 -18.44 -20.88 -15.43
C TRP A 16 -17.22 -21.15 -14.56
N LEU A 17 -16.88 -20.22 -13.66
CA LEU A 17 -15.65 -20.24 -12.87
C LEU A 17 -15.97 -19.91 -11.42
N THR A 18 -15.23 -20.52 -10.50
CA THR A 18 -15.26 -20.09 -9.10
C THR A 18 -14.76 -18.65 -8.96
N GLY A 19 -15.15 -17.96 -7.89
CA GLY A 19 -14.74 -16.56 -7.64
C GLY A 19 -13.21 -16.37 -7.62
N ALA A 20 -12.45 -17.40 -7.23
CA ALA A 20 -10.99 -17.35 -7.21
C ALA A 20 -10.38 -17.44 -8.62
N GLU A 21 -10.88 -18.33 -9.48
CA GLU A 21 -10.37 -18.53 -10.84
C GLU A 21 -10.66 -17.32 -11.74
N SER A 22 -11.88 -16.77 -11.63
CA SER A 22 -12.28 -15.56 -12.33
C SER A 22 -11.42 -14.35 -11.93
N GLY A 23 -11.12 -14.21 -10.63
CA GLY A 23 -10.20 -13.18 -10.12
C GLY A 23 -8.77 -13.36 -10.65
N ALA A 24 -8.23 -14.58 -10.65
CA ALA A 24 -6.88 -14.87 -11.14
C ALA A 24 -6.72 -14.56 -12.65
N LEU A 25 -7.71 -14.94 -13.46
CA LEU A 25 -7.71 -14.65 -14.89
C LEU A 25 -7.84 -13.15 -15.17
N ALA A 26 -8.74 -12.45 -14.46
CA ALA A 26 -8.92 -11.01 -14.62
C ALA A 26 -7.63 -10.24 -14.30
N LEU A 27 -6.94 -10.60 -13.20
CA LEU A 27 -5.64 -10.00 -12.84
C LEU A 27 -4.59 -10.27 -13.91
N SER A 28 -4.46 -11.52 -14.37
CA SER A 28 -3.44 -11.91 -15.36
C SER A 28 -3.63 -11.18 -16.70
N LEU A 29 -4.86 -11.13 -17.20
CA LEU A 29 -5.20 -10.40 -18.42
C LEU A 29 -4.96 -8.91 -18.27
N GLY A 30 -5.30 -8.34 -17.11
CA GLY A 30 -5.02 -6.93 -16.80
C GLY A 30 -3.52 -6.60 -16.91
N VAL A 31 -2.66 -7.42 -16.29
CA VAL A 31 -1.20 -7.22 -16.31
C VAL A 31 -0.62 -7.38 -17.72
N ILE A 32 -1.06 -8.38 -18.48
CA ILE A 32 -0.60 -8.59 -19.86
C ILE A 32 -0.96 -7.37 -20.72
N PHE A 33 -2.21 -6.89 -20.61
CA PHE A 33 -2.67 -5.76 -21.41
C PHE A 33 -1.94 -4.46 -21.03
N GLU A 34 -1.70 -4.24 -19.74
CA GLU A 34 -0.95 -3.10 -19.23
C GLU A 34 0.52 -3.12 -19.69
N ALA A 35 1.15 -4.30 -19.73
CA ALA A 35 2.50 -4.46 -20.26
C ALA A 35 2.60 -4.13 -21.75
N VAL A 36 1.62 -4.60 -22.55
CA VAL A 36 1.55 -4.29 -23.99
C VAL A 36 1.31 -2.79 -24.21
N ALA A 37 0.34 -2.20 -23.51
CA ALA A 37 0.04 -0.78 -23.61
C ALA A 37 1.24 0.09 -23.23
N ALA A 38 1.91 -0.22 -22.12
CA ALA A 38 3.12 0.47 -21.69
C ALA A 38 4.25 0.38 -22.73
N ARG A 39 4.42 -0.78 -23.38
CA ARG A 39 5.41 -0.96 -24.46
C ARG A 39 5.09 -0.10 -25.68
N VAL A 40 3.81 -0.03 -26.07
CA VAL A 40 3.36 0.79 -27.20
C VAL A 40 3.54 2.28 -26.90
N MET A 41 3.11 2.74 -25.73
CA MET A 41 3.25 4.14 -25.30
C MET A 41 4.72 4.56 -25.17
N ALA A 42 5.58 3.69 -24.66
CA ALA A 42 7.01 3.97 -24.50
C ALA A 42 7.81 3.86 -25.82
N ALA A 43 7.23 3.35 -26.90
CA ALA A 43 7.96 3.10 -28.15
C ALA A 43 8.58 4.38 -28.75
N GLY A 44 7.87 5.50 -28.66
CA GLY A 44 8.36 6.81 -29.10
C GLY A 44 9.52 7.31 -28.24
N SER A 45 9.37 7.27 -26.92
CA SER A 45 10.39 7.69 -25.96
C SER A 45 11.66 6.84 -26.07
N ILE A 46 11.53 5.52 -26.22
CA ILE A 46 12.67 4.61 -26.40
C ILE A 46 13.43 4.94 -27.69
N ARG A 47 12.72 5.25 -28.77
CA ARG A 47 13.32 5.60 -30.06
C ARG A 47 14.08 6.92 -29.98
N ALA A 48 13.50 7.93 -29.33
CA ALA A 48 14.14 9.22 -29.10
C ALA A 48 15.39 9.09 -28.20
N LEU A 49 15.29 8.32 -27.10
CA LEU A 49 16.43 8.05 -26.22
C LEU A 49 17.59 7.37 -26.95
N ARG A 50 17.31 6.31 -27.72
CA ARG A 50 18.34 5.62 -28.52
C ARG A 50 19.04 6.54 -29.53
N ALA A 51 18.33 7.53 -30.08
CA ALA A 51 18.93 8.51 -30.99
C ALA A 51 19.79 9.56 -30.28
N SER A 52 19.56 9.80 -28.98
CA SER A 52 20.23 10.85 -28.19
C SER A 52 21.42 10.36 -27.35
N VAL A 53 21.60 9.05 -27.19
CA VAL A 53 22.67 8.47 -26.35
C VAL A 53 23.91 8.21 -27.20
N SER A 54 24.93 9.07 -27.03
CA SER A 54 26.29 8.82 -27.52
C SER A 54 26.93 7.68 -26.72
N ALA A 55 27.66 6.78 -27.39
CA ALA A 55 28.20 5.53 -26.86
C ALA A 55 29.33 5.65 -25.80
N ASP A 56 29.57 6.85 -25.24
CA ASP A 56 30.78 7.17 -24.47
C ASP A 56 30.72 6.85 -22.97
N GLN A 57 29.61 6.32 -22.46
CA GLN A 57 29.54 5.83 -21.07
C GLN A 57 29.22 4.33 -21.07
N PRO A 58 30.21 3.44 -20.90
CA PRO A 58 29.92 2.04 -20.67
C PRO A 58 29.20 1.93 -19.32
N LEU A 59 27.90 1.62 -19.37
CA LEU A 59 27.12 1.25 -18.20
C LEU A 59 27.76 0.01 -17.58
N THR A 60 28.57 0.23 -16.54
CA THR A 60 29.19 -0.87 -15.82
C THR A 60 28.13 -1.62 -15.01
N PHE A 61 28.17 -2.94 -15.05
CA PHE A 61 27.25 -3.80 -14.28
C PHE A 61 27.25 -3.45 -12.78
N SER A 62 28.38 -2.97 -12.26
CA SER A 62 28.52 -2.47 -10.88
C SER A 62 27.64 -1.24 -10.59
N ALA A 63 27.61 -0.26 -11.51
CA ALA A 63 26.76 0.93 -11.36
C ALA A 63 25.27 0.58 -11.47
N PHE A 64 24.93 -0.36 -12.36
CA PHE A 64 23.59 -0.93 -12.44
C PHE A 64 23.20 -1.62 -11.12
N TRP A 65 24.05 -2.49 -10.58
CA TRP A 65 23.76 -3.23 -9.36
C TRP A 65 23.65 -2.32 -8.13
N GLN A 66 24.51 -1.31 -7.97
CA GLN A 66 24.41 -0.33 -6.87
C GLN A 66 23.10 0.48 -6.90
N LEU A 67 22.57 0.78 -8.09
CA LEU A 67 21.28 1.46 -8.24
C LEU A 67 20.10 0.50 -8.03
N TYR A 68 20.21 -0.73 -8.51
CA TYR A 68 19.10 -1.69 -8.56
C TYR A 68 18.91 -2.46 -7.25
N TRP A 69 19.99 -2.69 -6.49
CA TRP A 69 19.96 -3.45 -5.25
C TRP A 69 19.00 -2.86 -4.19
N PRO A 70 19.05 -1.55 -3.86
CA PRO A 70 18.11 -0.96 -2.90
C PRO A 70 16.65 -1.02 -3.35
N LEU A 71 16.41 -0.85 -4.67
CA LEU A 71 15.07 -0.93 -5.26
C LEU A 71 14.51 -2.35 -5.15
N THR A 72 15.34 -3.36 -5.44
CA THR A 72 14.94 -4.77 -5.37
C THR A 72 14.63 -5.16 -3.94
N ILE A 73 15.47 -4.79 -2.97
CA ILE A 73 15.20 -5.02 -1.53
C ILE A 73 13.87 -4.39 -1.13
N MET A 74 13.59 -3.16 -1.58
CA MET A 74 12.34 -2.48 -1.25
C MET A 74 11.12 -3.22 -1.83
N MET A 75 11.21 -3.78 -3.03
CA MET A 75 10.15 -4.60 -3.61
C MET A 75 9.98 -5.93 -2.87
N MET A 76 11.08 -6.61 -2.53
CA MET A 76 11.06 -7.85 -1.75
C MET A 76 10.48 -7.63 -0.35
N LEU A 77 10.81 -6.51 0.30
CA LEU A 77 10.25 -6.14 1.60
C LEU A 77 8.75 -5.91 1.51
N ASN A 78 8.27 -5.18 0.50
CA ASN A 78 6.83 -4.98 0.31
C ASN A 78 6.08 -6.31 0.14
N LEU A 79 6.67 -7.26 -0.60
CA LEU A 79 6.10 -8.60 -0.74
C LEU A 79 6.15 -9.39 0.57
N ALA A 80 7.26 -9.29 1.30
CA ALA A 80 7.47 -9.96 2.58
C ALA A 80 6.50 -9.47 3.66
N VAL A 81 6.13 -8.18 3.68
CA VAL A 81 5.18 -7.62 4.66
C VAL A 81 3.87 -8.40 4.66
N SER A 82 3.30 -8.70 3.49
CA SER A 82 2.06 -9.49 3.39
C SER A 82 2.24 -10.89 3.98
N ALA A 83 3.35 -11.57 3.69
CA ALA A 83 3.65 -12.88 4.24
C ALA A 83 3.88 -12.84 5.77
N LEU A 84 4.56 -11.81 6.27
CA LEU A 84 4.84 -11.59 7.69
C LEU A 84 3.55 -11.36 8.48
N VAL A 85 2.62 -10.56 7.96
CA VAL A 85 1.30 -10.36 8.57
C VAL A 85 0.55 -11.68 8.63
N THR A 86 0.49 -12.43 7.51
CA THR A 86 -0.16 -13.75 7.47
C THR A 86 0.46 -14.73 8.48
N MET A 87 1.79 -14.78 8.59
CA MET A 87 2.48 -15.62 9.57
C MET A 87 2.18 -15.19 11.01
N GLY A 88 2.05 -13.88 11.27
CA GLY A 88 1.66 -13.38 12.59
C GLY A 88 0.23 -13.75 12.95
N LEU A 89 -0.70 -13.56 12.00
CA LEU A 89 -2.11 -13.96 12.14
C LEU A 89 -2.26 -15.47 12.39
N ALA A 90 -1.45 -16.30 11.73
CA ALA A 90 -1.47 -17.74 11.92
C ALA A 90 -1.07 -18.19 13.34
N LYS A 91 -0.39 -17.32 14.11
CA LYS A 91 -0.03 -17.56 15.51
C LYS A 91 -1.05 -17.01 16.51
N ALA A 92 -2.10 -16.34 16.05
CA ALA A 92 -3.17 -15.85 16.92
C ALA A 92 -4.04 -17.00 17.44
N LYS A 93 -4.67 -16.81 18.61
CA LYS A 93 -5.59 -17.81 19.18
C LYS A 93 -6.80 -18.05 18.27
N ASP A 94 -7.20 -17.01 17.55
CA ASP A 94 -8.31 -16.96 16.59
C ASP A 94 -7.82 -17.02 15.13
N ALA A 95 -6.70 -17.71 14.85
CA ALA A 95 -6.02 -17.71 13.55
C ALA A 95 -6.95 -17.88 12.33
N ALA A 96 -7.89 -18.83 12.36
CA ALA A 96 -8.80 -19.08 11.25
C ALA A 96 -9.72 -17.88 10.96
N VAL A 97 -10.27 -17.26 12.02
CA VAL A 97 -11.11 -16.06 11.92
C VAL A 97 -10.28 -14.88 11.45
N ALA A 98 -9.10 -14.70 12.03
CA ALA A 98 -8.23 -13.58 11.73
C ALA A 98 -7.71 -13.59 10.28
N LEU A 99 -7.31 -14.76 9.77
CA LEU A 99 -6.87 -14.97 8.39
C LEU A 99 -8.01 -14.75 7.37
N ALA A 100 -9.25 -15.02 7.76
CA ALA A 100 -10.41 -14.80 6.89
C ALA A 100 -10.90 -13.34 6.91
N ALA A 101 -10.91 -12.70 8.08
CA ALA A 101 -11.47 -11.36 8.26
C ALA A 101 -10.50 -10.23 7.85
N PHE A 102 -9.20 -10.37 8.16
CA PHE A 102 -8.22 -9.30 7.91
C PHE A 102 -8.11 -8.88 6.43
N PRO A 103 -8.05 -9.80 5.44
CA PRO A 103 -7.94 -9.42 4.03
C PRO A 103 -9.11 -8.55 3.54
N VAL A 104 -10.31 -8.75 4.07
CA VAL A 104 -11.51 -7.98 3.72
C VAL A 104 -11.37 -6.53 4.18
N ALA A 105 -11.07 -6.35 5.48
CA ALA A 105 -10.81 -5.04 6.07
C ALA A 105 -9.64 -4.32 5.39
N HIS A 106 -8.55 -5.06 5.16
CA HIS A 106 -7.36 -4.55 4.49
C HIS A 106 -7.65 -4.16 3.03
N GLY A 107 -8.56 -4.87 2.34
CA GLY A 107 -9.02 -4.56 0.99
C GLY A 107 -9.78 -3.23 0.91
N VAL A 108 -10.69 -2.94 1.85
CA VAL A 108 -11.37 -1.63 1.91
C VAL A 108 -10.35 -0.51 2.18
N ASN A 109 -9.46 -0.73 3.15
CA ASN A 109 -8.37 0.21 3.45
C ASN A 109 -7.44 0.44 2.25
N PHE A 110 -7.22 -0.57 1.40
CA PHE A 110 -6.37 -0.44 0.21
C PHE A 110 -6.89 0.65 -0.75
N ILE A 111 -8.21 0.83 -0.88
CA ILE A 111 -8.79 1.88 -1.73
C ILE A 111 -8.39 3.28 -1.23
N ALA A 112 -8.57 3.54 0.07
CA ALA A 112 -8.18 4.81 0.67
C ALA A 112 -6.66 5.00 0.63
N ARG A 113 -5.91 3.93 0.87
CA ARG A 113 -4.45 3.95 0.82
C ARG A 113 -3.92 4.22 -0.58
N ALA A 114 -4.53 3.68 -1.62
CA ALA A 114 -4.13 3.91 -3.01
C ALA A 114 -4.14 5.41 -3.33
N LEU A 115 -5.20 6.11 -2.92
CA LEU A 115 -5.29 7.57 -3.06
C LEU A 115 -4.18 8.30 -2.29
N ALA A 116 -3.86 7.85 -1.07
CA ALA A 116 -2.76 8.41 -0.30
C ALA A 116 -1.39 8.17 -0.98
N THR A 117 -1.19 7.01 -1.62
CA THR A 117 0.05 6.71 -2.34
C THR A 117 0.20 7.50 -3.64
N SER A 118 -0.90 7.76 -4.35
CA SER A 118 -0.89 8.58 -5.57
C SER A 118 -0.51 10.03 -5.32
N PHE A 119 -0.65 10.53 -4.08
CA PHE A 119 -0.24 11.90 -3.71
C PHE A 119 1.24 12.20 -3.97
N GLN A 120 2.12 11.20 -4.01
CA GLN A 120 3.54 11.43 -4.29
C GLN A 120 3.79 12.04 -5.68
N GLU A 121 2.95 11.72 -6.67
CA GLU A 121 3.12 12.18 -8.06
C GLU A 121 2.91 13.68 -8.23
N PRO A 122 1.79 14.29 -7.78
CA PRO A 122 1.62 15.74 -7.83
C PRO A 122 2.64 16.46 -6.95
N VAL A 123 3.10 15.88 -5.84
CA VAL A 123 4.19 16.49 -5.06
C VAL A 123 5.47 16.56 -5.89
N ILE A 124 5.88 15.46 -6.54
CA ILE A 124 7.08 15.46 -7.38
C ILE A 124 6.93 16.44 -8.55
N ALA A 125 5.74 16.56 -9.14
CA ALA A 125 5.48 17.45 -10.27
C ALA A 125 5.46 18.95 -9.90
N PHE A 126 4.83 19.31 -8.78
CA PHE A 126 4.56 20.72 -8.43
C PHE A 126 5.52 21.32 -7.39
N LEU A 127 6.30 20.50 -6.67
CA LEU A 127 7.22 21.02 -5.64
C LEU A 127 8.26 21.97 -6.26
N GLY A 128 8.75 21.68 -7.46
CA GLY A 128 9.72 22.51 -8.18
C GLY A 128 11.07 22.60 -7.47
N ARG A 129 12.05 23.28 -8.09
CA ARG A 129 13.40 23.45 -7.53
C ARG A 129 13.43 24.33 -6.28
N ASP A 130 12.54 25.32 -6.19
CA ASP A 130 12.55 26.33 -5.12
C ASP A 130 11.57 26.01 -3.97
N GLU A 131 10.91 24.84 -3.99
CA GLU A 131 9.86 24.46 -3.02
C GLU A 131 8.69 25.47 -2.89
N ASN A 132 8.50 26.39 -3.85
CA ASN A 132 7.52 27.51 -3.76
C ASN A 132 6.08 27.07 -3.47
N HIS A 133 5.66 25.89 -3.95
CA HIS A 133 4.31 25.35 -3.74
C HIS A 133 4.19 24.47 -2.49
N ARG A 134 5.25 24.31 -1.70
CA ARG A 134 5.27 23.49 -0.48
C ARG A 134 4.12 23.78 0.50
N PRO A 135 3.78 25.04 0.85
CA PRO A 135 2.68 25.29 1.79
C PRO A 135 1.32 24.91 1.20
N ALA A 136 1.11 25.08 -0.10
CA ALA A 136 -0.13 24.67 -0.77
C ALA A 136 -0.26 23.14 -0.79
N LEU A 137 0.81 22.43 -1.14
CA LEU A 137 0.84 20.97 -1.16
C LEU A 137 0.69 20.37 0.24
N ALA A 138 1.26 21.00 1.28
CA ALA A 138 1.08 20.56 2.67
C ALA A 138 -0.38 20.73 3.14
N LYS A 139 -1.02 21.86 2.80
CA LYS A 139 -2.47 22.07 3.08
C LYS A 139 -3.33 21.03 2.36
N PHE A 140 -3.00 20.72 1.10
CA PHE A 140 -3.68 19.68 0.35
C PHE A 140 -3.49 18.30 1.00
N ALA A 141 -2.27 17.95 1.42
CA ALA A 141 -1.99 16.71 2.14
C ALA A 141 -2.85 16.59 3.40
N VAL A 142 -2.91 17.63 4.23
CA VAL A 142 -3.74 17.61 5.45
C VAL A 142 -5.21 17.42 5.13
N ARG A 143 -5.74 18.12 4.12
CA ARG A 143 -7.15 17.97 3.70
C ARG A 143 -7.44 16.58 3.15
N LEU A 144 -6.55 16.03 2.33
CA LEU A 144 -6.68 14.68 1.78
C LEU A 144 -6.61 13.62 2.88
N GLY A 145 -5.65 13.74 3.80
CA GLY A 145 -5.54 12.85 4.95
C GLY A 145 -6.78 12.89 5.83
N ALA A 146 -7.28 14.08 6.15
CA ALA A 146 -8.51 14.26 6.92
C ALA A 146 -9.74 13.69 6.19
N ALA A 147 -9.85 13.88 4.87
CA ALA A 147 -10.95 13.33 4.08
C ALA A 147 -10.91 11.79 4.03
N LEU A 148 -9.74 11.19 3.79
CA LEU A 148 -9.57 9.74 3.73
C LEU A 148 -9.83 9.08 5.09
N THR A 149 -9.24 9.63 6.16
CA THR A 149 -9.49 9.16 7.52
C THR A 149 -10.92 9.39 7.95
N GLY A 150 -11.54 10.52 7.58
CA GLY A 150 -12.95 10.80 7.86
C GLY A 150 -13.88 9.82 7.16
N ALA A 151 -13.63 9.48 5.90
CA ALA A 151 -14.39 8.47 5.17
C ALA A 151 -14.24 7.07 5.80
N MET A 152 -13.02 6.70 6.20
CA MET A 152 -12.79 5.45 6.92
C MET A 152 -13.46 5.44 8.30
N ALA A 153 -13.36 6.52 9.07
CA ALA A 153 -13.98 6.64 10.39
C ALA A 153 -15.50 6.59 10.29
N PHE A 154 -16.08 7.22 9.28
CA PHE A 154 -17.51 7.13 8.99
C PHE A 154 -17.93 5.67 8.77
N LEU A 155 -17.20 4.92 7.95
CA LEU A 155 -17.51 3.50 7.77
C LEU A 155 -17.23 2.68 9.04
N ALA A 156 -16.16 2.95 9.77
CA ALA A 156 -15.75 2.16 10.92
C ALA A 156 -16.67 2.31 12.14
N PHE A 157 -17.18 3.53 12.39
CA PHE A 157 -17.90 3.87 13.62
C PHE A 157 -19.39 4.15 13.41
N THR A 158 -19.92 3.93 12.21
CA THR A 158 -21.36 4.05 11.93
C THR A 158 -21.96 2.72 11.48
N PRO A 159 -23.29 2.54 11.59
CA PRO A 159 -23.97 1.33 11.11
C PRO A 159 -23.80 1.05 9.62
N VAL A 160 -23.31 2.03 8.84
CA VAL A 160 -23.01 1.87 7.41
C VAL A 160 -21.90 0.84 7.18
N GLY A 161 -20.91 0.76 8.08
CA GLY A 161 -19.82 -0.22 7.99
C GLY A 161 -20.31 -1.65 8.05
N PRO A 162 -20.93 -2.10 9.16
CA PRO A 162 -21.48 -3.44 9.28
C PRO A 162 -22.47 -3.76 8.15
N TRP A 163 -23.33 -2.80 7.77
CA TRP A 163 -24.24 -2.98 6.64
C TRP A 163 -23.48 -3.30 5.33
N THR A 164 -22.40 -2.57 5.05
CA THR A 164 -21.55 -2.76 3.86
C THR A 164 -20.85 -4.12 3.91
N PHE A 165 -20.22 -4.49 5.03
CA PHE A 165 -19.50 -5.76 5.15
C PHE A 165 -20.46 -6.95 5.06
N THR A 166 -21.64 -6.88 5.68
CA THR A 166 -22.61 -7.98 5.65
C THR A 166 -23.36 -8.07 4.32
N HIS A 167 -23.84 -6.97 3.74
CA HIS A 167 -24.71 -7.01 2.56
C HIS A 167 -23.97 -6.83 1.23
N LEU A 168 -22.99 -5.91 1.18
CA LEU A 168 -22.24 -5.65 -0.06
C LEU A 168 -21.10 -6.65 -0.25
N MET A 169 -20.39 -7.00 0.83
CA MET A 169 -19.29 -7.97 0.80
C MET A 169 -19.73 -9.39 1.13
N ASN A 170 -21.02 -9.59 1.45
CA ASN A 170 -21.63 -10.88 1.76
C ASN A 170 -20.86 -11.67 2.84
N LEU A 171 -20.38 -10.95 3.87
CA LEU A 171 -19.56 -11.53 4.92
C LEU A 171 -20.43 -12.23 5.97
N PRO A 172 -20.10 -13.48 6.38
CA PRO A 172 -20.79 -14.14 7.47
C PRO A 172 -20.74 -13.32 8.77
N ALA A 173 -21.79 -13.41 9.58
CA ALA A 173 -21.87 -12.67 10.85
C ALA A 173 -20.65 -12.92 11.75
N ALA A 174 -20.15 -14.17 11.79
CA ALA A 174 -18.97 -14.57 12.57
C ALA A 174 -17.66 -13.89 12.13
N LEU A 175 -17.58 -13.35 10.90
CA LEU A 175 -16.41 -12.64 10.38
C LEU A 175 -16.61 -11.12 10.32
N THR A 176 -17.86 -10.65 10.43
CA THR A 176 -18.20 -9.22 10.29
C THR A 176 -17.57 -8.40 11.41
N GLU A 177 -17.72 -8.81 12.67
CA GLU A 177 -17.17 -8.10 13.82
C GLU A 177 -15.63 -8.06 13.80
N PRO A 178 -14.91 -9.19 13.63
CA PRO A 178 -13.45 -9.17 13.48
C PRO A 178 -12.94 -8.32 12.31
N ALA A 179 -13.68 -8.30 11.19
CA ALA A 179 -13.33 -7.47 10.04
C ALA A 179 -13.55 -5.98 10.33
N MET A 180 -14.65 -5.63 11.01
CA MET A 180 -14.94 -4.26 11.44
C MET A 180 -13.93 -3.75 12.46
N ASP A 181 -13.51 -4.57 13.42
CA ASP A 181 -12.49 -4.18 14.41
C ASP A 181 -11.13 -3.94 13.75
N SER A 182 -10.74 -4.81 12.82
CA SER A 182 -9.54 -4.63 12.01
C SER A 182 -9.63 -3.36 11.15
N PHE A 183 -10.77 -3.12 10.54
CA PHE A 183 -11.02 -1.92 9.73
C PHE A 183 -10.96 -0.65 10.58
N ALA A 184 -11.55 -0.67 11.78
CA ALA A 184 -11.49 0.42 12.73
C ALA A 184 -10.04 0.71 13.15
N ALA A 185 -9.24 -0.32 13.43
CA ALA A 185 -7.82 -0.18 13.71
C ALA A 185 -7.02 0.42 12.54
N LEU A 186 -7.43 0.16 11.29
CA LEU A 186 -6.82 0.70 10.08
C LEU A 186 -7.25 2.12 9.72
N THR A 187 -8.22 2.73 10.43
CA THR A 187 -8.81 4.04 10.09
C THR A 187 -7.78 5.16 9.88
N LEU A 188 -6.70 5.16 10.67
CA LEU A 188 -5.64 6.17 10.56
C LEU A 188 -4.58 5.83 9.50
N TYR A 189 -4.57 4.60 8.98
CA TYR A 189 -3.50 4.10 8.11
C TYR A 189 -3.29 4.94 6.84
N PRO A 190 -4.32 5.43 6.11
CA PRO A 190 -4.10 6.27 4.95
C PRO A 190 -3.45 7.61 5.28
N ALA A 191 -3.82 8.27 6.39
CA ALA A 191 -3.22 9.53 6.80
C ALA A 191 -1.74 9.35 7.17
N VAL A 192 -1.41 8.27 7.90
CA VAL A 192 -0.01 7.95 8.22
C VAL A 192 0.77 7.56 6.96
N THR A 193 0.14 6.86 6.01
CA THR A 193 0.74 6.57 4.70
C THR A 193 1.00 7.85 3.91
N LEU A 194 0.07 8.80 3.93
CA LEU A 194 0.21 10.09 3.27
C LEU A 194 1.40 10.89 3.81
N TRP A 195 1.59 10.86 5.14
CA TRP A 195 2.76 11.44 5.79
C TRP A 195 4.06 10.78 5.31
N PHE A 196 4.09 9.45 5.23
CA PHE A 196 5.24 8.74 4.66
C PHE A 196 5.51 9.17 3.21
N MET A 197 4.47 9.24 2.38
CA MET A 197 4.58 9.60 0.97
C MET A 197 5.04 11.04 0.77
N TRP A 198 4.64 11.95 1.65
CA TRP A 198 5.16 13.32 1.67
C TRP A 198 6.68 13.35 1.92
N ILE A 199 7.16 12.62 2.92
CA ILE A 199 8.60 12.53 3.20
C ILE A 199 9.33 11.89 2.02
N ARG A 200 8.80 10.77 1.52
CA ARG A 200 9.34 10.01 0.40
C ARG A 200 9.50 10.88 -0.84
N ALA A 201 8.47 11.65 -1.21
CA ALA A 201 8.49 12.53 -2.36
C ALA A 201 9.60 13.60 -2.27
N ARG A 202 9.78 14.21 -1.08
CA ARG A 202 10.86 15.19 -0.86
C ARG A 202 12.25 14.58 -0.94
N LEU A 203 12.44 13.40 -0.35
CA LEU A 203 13.69 12.66 -0.41
C LEU A 203 14.04 12.21 -1.84
N THR A 204 13.04 11.78 -2.62
CA THR A 204 13.20 11.46 -4.04
C THR A 204 13.58 12.71 -4.84
N HIS A 205 12.96 13.85 -4.58
CA HIS A 205 13.35 15.12 -5.23
C HIS A 205 14.81 15.51 -4.91
N ALA A 206 15.26 15.26 -3.68
CA ALA A 206 16.65 15.45 -3.26
C ALA A 206 17.62 14.34 -3.71
N ARG A 207 17.16 13.34 -4.50
CA ARG A 207 17.91 12.14 -4.92
C ARG A 207 18.53 11.34 -3.77
N ARG A 208 17.95 11.39 -2.57
CA ARG A 208 18.40 10.65 -1.38
C ARG A 208 17.41 9.53 -1.05
N THR A 209 17.57 8.37 -1.69
CA THR A 209 16.64 7.24 -1.51
C THR A 209 17.04 6.24 -0.44
N GLN A 210 18.30 6.25 0.01
CA GLN A 210 18.80 5.35 1.06
C GLN A 210 17.99 5.41 2.38
N PRO A 211 17.61 6.61 2.90
CA PRO A 211 16.80 6.69 4.12
C PRO A 211 15.41 6.06 3.98
N ILE A 212 14.82 6.07 2.77
CA ILE A 212 13.50 5.48 2.50
C ILE A 212 13.59 3.96 2.66
N ALA A 213 14.64 3.33 2.12
CA ALA A 213 14.85 1.89 2.25
C ALA A 213 15.04 1.50 3.73
N ALA A 214 15.87 2.25 4.47
CA ALA A 214 16.09 2.00 5.89
C ALA A 214 14.80 2.15 6.72
N ALA A 215 13.96 3.14 6.42
CA ALA A 215 12.66 3.31 7.08
C ALA A 215 11.71 2.14 6.79
N THR A 216 11.75 1.57 5.59
CA THR A 216 10.93 0.41 5.22
C THR A 216 11.38 -0.86 5.96
N VAL A 217 12.69 -1.06 6.12
CA VAL A 217 13.24 -2.14 6.95
C VAL A 217 12.80 -1.96 8.41
N PHE A 218 12.96 -0.75 8.94
CA PHE A 218 12.54 -0.43 10.31
C PHE A 218 11.04 -0.67 10.52
N GLU A 219 10.20 -0.22 9.59
CA GLU A 219 8.74 -0.47 9.61
C GLU A 219 8.44 -1.97 9.66
N THR A 220 9.12 -2.77 8.86
CA THR A 220 8.90 -4.22 8.78
C THR A 220 9.28 -4.90 10.09
N LEU A 221 10.41 -4.53 10.70
CA LEU A 221 10.83 -5.06 12.00
C LEU A 221 9.90 -4.60 13.13
N ALA A 222 9.51 -3.32 13.12
CA ALA A 222 8.55 -2.78 14.09
C ALA A 222 7.18 -3.47 13.96
N LEU A 223 6.72 -3.74 12.74
CA LEU A 223 5.50 -4.48 12.47
C LEU A 223 5.56 -5.88 13.09
N MET A 224 6.64 -6.63 12.88
CA MET A 224 6.79 -7.96 13.46
C MET A 224 6.77 -7.92 14.99
N LEU A 225 7.51 -6.98 15.59
CA LEU A 225 7.58 -6.83 17.04
C LEU A 225 6.22 -6.45 17.63
N ILE A 226 5.57 -5.42 17.08
CA ILE A 226 4.27 -4.95 17.56
C ILE A 226 3.23 -6.06 17.38
N LEU A 227 3.18 -6.72 16.22
CA LEU A 227 2.22 -7.80 15.98
C LEU A 227 2.41 -8.96 16.98
N TRP A 228 3.65 -9.34 17.26
CA TRP A 228 3.95 -10.34 18.28
C TRP A 228 3.49 -9.89 19.68
N VAL A 229 3.74 -8.64 20.06
CA VAL A 229 3.30 -8.07 21.35
C VAL A 229 1.77 -7.97 21.46
N LEU A 230 1.07 -7.56 20.41
CA LEU A 230 -0.40 -7.45 20.45
C LEU A 230 -1.06 -8.84 20.57
N ILE A 231 -0.51 -9.85 19.87
CA ILE A 231 -1.09 -11.20 19.84
C ILE A 231 -0.72 -12.02 21.10
N THR A 232 0.55 -12.03 21.50
CA THR A 232 1.04 -13.01 22.49
C THR A 232 0.82 -12.57 23.95
N PRO A 233 1.40 -11.46 24.47
CA PRO A 233 1.16 -11.04 25.84
C PRO A 233 -0.18 -10.31 26.04
N LEU A 234 -0.63 -9.52 25.06
CA LEU A 234 -1.87 -8.73 25.21
C LEU A 234 -3.13 -9.51 24.82
N GLY A 235 -3.00 -10.61 24.09
CA GLY A 235 -4.12 -11.47 23.72
C GLY A 235 -5.17 -10.78 22.84
N ILE A 236 -4.79 -9.74 22.09
CA ILE A 236 -5.69 -9.04 21.18
C ILE A 236 -6.04 -9.98 20.01
N PRO A 237 -7.31 -10.01 19.56
CA PRO A 237 -7.71 -10.78 18.38
C PRO A 237 -6.82 -10.50 17.18
N GLY A 238 -6.46 -11.54 16.44
CA GLY A 238 -5.42 -11.47 15.40
C GLY A 238 -5.70 -10.39 14.35
N ALA A 239 -6.95 -10.28 13.88
CA ALA A 239 -7.33 -9.32 12.85
C ALA A 239 -7.12 -7.86 13.31
N THR A 240 -7.60 -7.53 14.51
CA THR A 240 -7.45 -6.22 15.14
C THR A 240 -5.98 -5.91 15.43
N ALA A 241 -5.24 -6.90 15.93
CA ALA A 241 -3.81 -6.78 16.16
C ALA A 241 -3.03 -6.46 14.88
N ALA A 242 -3.37 -7.10 13.75
CA ALA A 242 -2.74 -6.79 12.46
C ALA A 242 -3.04 -5.36 11.99
N GLY A 243 -4.29 -4.91 12.06
CA GLY A 243 -4.66 -3.54 11.71
C GLY A 243 -3.91 -2.50 12.55
N ALA A 244 -3.89 -2.69 13.86
CA ALA A 244 -3.19 -1.81 14.80
C ALA A 244 -1.67 -1.84 14.59
N ALA A 245 -1.08 -3.02 14.40
CA ALA A 245 0.35 -3.18 14.18
C ALA A 245 0.81 -2.46 12.92
N MET A 246 0.03 -2.47 11.83
CA MET A 246 0.33 -1.72 10.61
C MET A 246 0.35 -0.21 10.85
N VAL A 247 -0.63 0.32 11.57
CA VAL A 247 -0.68 1.77 11.89
C VAL A 247 0.49 2.16 12.78
N LEU A 248 0.71 1.43 13.87
CA LEU A 248 1.76 1.74 14.85
C LEU A 248 3.16 1.62 14.25
N SER A 249 3.43 0.57 13.46
CA SER A 249 4.74 0.39 12.82
C SER A 249 5.04 1.51 11.82
N ARG A 250 4.04 1.94 11.05
CA ARG A 250 4.18 3.07 10.12
C ARG A 250 4.40 4.39 10.85
N ILE A 251 3.69 4.64 11.95
CA ILE A 251 3.93 5.83 12.79
C ILE A 251 5.37 5.83 13.31
N ALA A 252 5.83 4.69 13.85
CA ALA A 252 7.19 4.54 14.35
C ALA A 252 8.23 4.79 13.24
N ALA A 253 8.03 4.24 12.05
CA ALA A 253 8.91 4.44 10.90
C ALA A 253 8.94 5.90 10.43
N ASN A 254 7.78 6.58 10.39
CA ASN A 254 7.70 7.99 10.02
C ASN A 254 8.43 8.89 11.03
N LEU A 255 8.24 8.64 12.33
CA LEU A 255 8.92 9.37 13.39
C LEU A 255 10.43 9.16 13.35
N TRP A 256 10.86 7.91 13.16
CA TRP A 256 12.28 7.57 13.02
C TRP A 256 12.90 8.26 11.80
N LEU A 257 12.22 8.22 10.65
CA LEU A 257 12.68 8.87 9.42
C LEU A 257 12.73 10.39 9.56
N GLN A 258 11.76 11.01 10.24
CA GLN A 258 11.80 12.44 10.52
C GLN A 258 12.98 12.85 11.40
N ARG A 259 13.33 12.04 12.40
CA ARG A 259 14.50 12.30 13.26
C ARG A 259 15.80 12.20 12.47
N LEU A 260 15.90 11.26 11.54
CA LEU A 260 17.06 11.09 10.67
C LEU A 260 17.26 12.26 9.69
N MET A 261 16.19 13.02 9.39
CA MET A 261 16.23 14.16 8.48
C MET A 261 16.52 15.51 9.17
N ARG A 262 16.53 15.56 10.51
CA ARG A 262 16.92 16.75 11.28
C ARG A 262 18.43 16.74 11.49
#